data_AF-A0A1F8RY34-F1
#
_entry.id   AF-A0A1F8RY34-F1
#
_cell.length_a   1.000
_cell.length_b   1.000
_cell.length_c   1.000
_cell.angle_alpha   90.00
_cell.angle_beta   90.00
_cell.angle_gamma   90.00
#
_symmetry.space_group_name_H-M   'P 1'
#
loop_
_entity.id
_entity.type
_entity.pdbx_description
1 polymer ?
#
loop_
_entity_poly.entity_id
_entity_poly.type
_entity_poly.pdbx_seq_one_letter_code
_entity_poly.pdbx_strand_id
1 'polypeptide(L)'
;MPKGSKQLLAAMNEALSEELASTIQYLWHHIQARGILSAAIADMFKQIAMVEMKHAERIAERIDLLGGRPTTAPDAISPGAHGDVARMLRENLRAEEKAVAMYRQLVQMARDENDPVSRVIFEEILGETEEHAHELSKLLADVGDAERGRGRRKKRSKLIDALTIAVSDELAAIIQYQWHHVMARGIASPAILDMFEGNSMDEMRHAYAFAERIDLLGGDLTVEIHPIRVGGTLQKMIRDDLAGEHRAIEMYKGYVKLAEQENDPVTRRLFEGALANEEGHANTLESLLEK
;
A
#
# COMPACT_ATOMS: atom_id res chain seq x y z
N MET A 1 19.55 21.36 -10.23
CA MET A 1 18.86 20.61 -9.17
C MET A 1 19.91 19.88 -8.33
N PRO A 2 19.72 19.76 -7.00
CA PRO A 2 20.60 18.96 -6.16
C PRO A 2 20.67 17.52 -6.69
N LYS A 3 21.81 16.87 -6.53
CA LYS A 3 21.99 15.45 -6.88
C LYS A 3 22.45 14.72 -5.64
N GLY A 4 21.71 13.68 -5.26
CA GLY A 4 22.13 12.80 -4.16
C GLY A 4 23.30 11.92 -4.59
N SER A 5 24.14 11.52 -3.65
CA SER A 5 25.15 10.51 -3.94
C SER A 5 24.49 9.19 -4.34
N LYS A 6 25.20 8.35 -5.10
CA LYS A 6 24.73 6.99 -5.43
C LYS A 6 24.45 6.16 -4.18
N GLN A 7 25.20 6.41 -3.10
CA GLN A 7 25.08 5.66 -1.85
C GLN A 7 23.79 6.07 -1.11
N LEU A 8 23.52 7.37 -1.00
CA LEU A 8 22.28 7.87 -0.41
C LEU A 8 21.05 7.42 -1.22
N LEU A 9 21.09 7.56 -2.55
CA LEU A 9 20.00 7.10 -3.41
C LEU A 9 19.74 5.59 -3.31
N ALA A 10 20.78 4.78 -3.13
CA ALA A 10 20.62 3.35 -2.89
C ALA A 10 19.94 3.08 -1.53
N ALA A 11 20.43 3.71 -0.46
CA ALA A 11 19.85 3.56 0.88
C ALA A 11 18.39 4.06 0.95
N MET A 12 18.06 5.13 0.24
CA MET A 12 16.68 5.62 0.14
C MET A 12 15.79 4.64 -0.61
N ASN A 13 16.29 3.97 -1.66
CA ASN A 13 15.52 2.93 -2.34
C ASN A 13 15.32 1.68 -1.47
N GLU A 14 16.29 1.34 -0.62
CA GLU A 14 16.12 0.27 0.37
C GLU A 14 15.03 0.63 1.38
N ALA A 15 15.01 1.87 1.89
CA ALA A 15 13.92 2.35 2.75
C ALA A 15 12.57 2.35 2.03
N LEU A 16 12.52 2.86 0.79
CA LEU A 16 11.28 2.87 0.00
C LEU A 16 10.71 1.46 -0.24
N SER A 17 11.57 0.47 -0.53
CA SER A 17 11.14 -0.92 -0.64
C SER A 17 10.59 -1.48 0.69
N GLU A 18 11.14 -1.03 1.82
CA GLU A 18 10.67 -1.40 3.16
C GLU A 18 9.29 -0.78 3.44
N GLU A 19 9.10 0.52 3.22
CA GLU A 19 7.81 1.22 3.42
C GLU A 19 6.66 0.60 2.60
N LEU A 20 6.95 0.21 1.36
CA LEU A 20 5.98 -0.51 0.51
C LEU A 20 5.62 -1.89 1.09
N ALA A 21 6.59 -2.61 1.64
CA ALA A 21 6.36 -3.90 2.28
C ALA A 21 5.58 -3.73 3.60
N SER A 22 5.95 -2.75 4.41
CA SER A 22 5.30 -2.40 5.68
C SER A 22 3.84 -2.00 5.46
N THR A 23 3.54 -1.19 4.44
CA THR A 23 2.16 -0.86 4.05
C THR A 23 1.30 -2.12 3.85
N ILE A 24 1.79 -3.08 3.06
CA ILE A 24 1.04 -4.31 2.74
C ILE A 24 0.97 -5.24 3.96
N GLN A 25 2.06 -5.35 4.73
CA GLN A 25 2.11 -6.17 5.94
C GLN A 25 1.11 -5.68 6.99
N TYR A 26 1.09 -4.39 7.29
CA TYR A 26 0.14 -3.79 8.22
C TYR A 26 -1.30 -3.97 7.75
N LEU A 27 -1.56 -3.81 6.46
CA LEU A 27 -2.88 -4.08 5.88
C LEU A 27 -3.31 -5.55 6.13
N TRP A 28 -2.42 -6.51 5.94
CA TRP A 28 -2.71 -7.93 6.19
C TRP A 28 -2.90 -8.25 7.66
N HIS A 29 -2.06 -7.68 8.54
CA HIS A 29 -2.21 -7.84 9.98
C HIS A 29 -3.50 -7.21 10.50
N HIS A 30 -3.90 -6.05 9.97
CA HIS A 30 -5.20 -5.45 10.25
C HIS A 30 -6.35 -6.42 9.93
N ILE A 31 -6.36 -6.97 8.71
CA ILE A 31 -7.43 -7.83 8.23
C ILE A 31 -7.49 -9.15 8.99
N GLN A 32 -6.33 -9.71 9.37
CA GLN A 32 -6.22 -11.01 10.01
C GLN A 32 -6.30 -10.96 11.55
N ALA A 33 -6.27 -9.78 12.16
CA ALA A 33 -6.31 -9.61 13.62
C ALA A 33 -7.66 -10.10 14.18
N ARG A 34 -7.63 -11.07 15.10
CA ARG A 34 -8.82 -11.66 15.74
C ARG A 34 -8.54 -11.84 17.21
N GLY A 35 -9.55 -11.64 18.05
CA GLY A 35 -9.40 -11.79 19.50
C GLY A 35 -10.24 -10.76 20.24
N ILE A 36 -10.28 -10.85 21.57
CA ILE A 36 -11.02 -9.88 22.39
C ILE A 36 -10.33 -8.51 22.34
N LEU A 37 -9.01 -8.50 22.23
CA LEU A 37 -8.18 -7.29 22.20
C LEU A 37 -7.92 -6.78 20.77
N SER A 38 -8.42 -7.48 19.73
CA SER A 38 -7.94 -7.26 18.37
C SER A 38 -8.53 -6.02 17.68
N ALA A 39 -9.68 -5.50 18.12
CA ALA A 39 -10.34 -4.39 17.41
C ALA A 39 -9.48 -3.12 17.38
N ALA A 40 -9.00 -2.67 18.54
CA ALA A 40 -8.14 -1.49 18.63
C ALA A 40 -6.79 -1.69 17.92
N ILE A 41 -6.22 -2.90 18.02
CA ILE A 41 -4.95 -3.25 17.37
C ILE A 41 -5.11 -3.29 15.85
N ALA A 42 -6.23 -3.82 15.36
CA ALA A 42 -6.56 -3.82 13.95
C ALA A 42 -6.67 -2.37 13.45
N ASP A 43 -7.46 -1.52 14.11
CA ASP A 43 -7.62 -0.14 13.68
C ASP A 43 -6.28 0.61 13.64
N MET A 44 -5.42 0.39 14.64
CA MET A 44 -4.04 0.92 14.65
C MET A 44 -3.23 0.41 13.45
N PHE A 45 -3.22 -0.90 13.18
CA PHE A 45 -2.51 -1.43 12.00
C PHE A 45 -2.99 -0.79 10.69
N LYS A 46 -4.29 -0.52 10.54
CA LYS A 46 -4.81 0.17 9.37
C LYS A 46 -4.31 1.61 9.28
N GLN A 47 -4.28 2.34 10.39
CA GLN A 47 -3.75 3.71 10.40
C GLN A 47 -2.27 3.73 10.05
N ILE A 48 -1.48 2.82 10.63
CA ILE A 48 -0.05 2.72 10.33
C ILE A 48 0.14 2.40 8.84
N ALA A 49 -0.58 1.44 8.26
CA ALA A 49 -0.48 1.14 6.82
C ALA A 49 -0.67 2.40 5.93
N MET A 50 -1.57 3.31 6.31
CA MET A 50 -1.78 4.57 5.58
C MET A 50 -0.63 5.56 5.78
N VAL A 51 0.02 5.56 6.94
CA VAL A 51 1.20 6.38 7.24
C VAL A 51 2.42 5.87 6.46
N GLU A 52 2.68 4.57 6.45
CA GLU A 52 3.79 3.96 5.69
C GLU A 52 3.68 4.25 4.18
N MET A 53 2.46 4.26 3.62
CA MET A 53 2.28 4.65 2.21
C MET A 53 2.69 6.11 1.94
N LYS A 54 2.41 7.02 2.89
CA LYS A 54 2.85 8.42 2.80
C LYS A 54 4.35 8.57 2.99
N HIS A 55 4.97 7.73 3.82
CA HIS A 55 6.43 7.66 3.91
C HIS A 55 7.04 7.23 2.58
N ALA A 56 6.50 6.15 1.97
CA ALA A 56 6.91 5.69 0.65
C ALA A 56 6.82 6.81 -0.40
N GLU A 57 5.70 7.54 -0.44
CA GLU A 57 5.53 8.70 -1.31
C GLU A 57 6.62 9.76 -1.09
N ARG A 58 6.79 10.26 0.13
CA ARG A 58 7.76 11.32 0.47
C ARG A 58 9.18 10.92 0.10
N ILE A 59 9.55 9.65 0.32
CA ILE A 59 10.87 9.13 -0.05
C ILE A 59 10.99 9.03 -1.58
N ALA A 60 9.98 8.54 -2.27
CA ALA A 60 9.99 8.41 -3.73
C ALA A 60 10.12 9.77 -4.42
N GLU A 61 9.35 10.77 -3.98
CA GLU A 61 9.48 12.17 -4.42
C GLU A 61 10.90 12.69 -4.20
N ARG A 62 11.47 12.41 -3.02
CA ARG A 62 12.81 12.87 -2.69
C ARG A 62 13.88 12.20 -3.54
N ILE A 63 13.76 10.91 -3.81
CA ILE A 63 14.67 10.16 -4.69
C ILE A 63 14.64 10.76 -6.10
N ASP A 64 13.44 10.99 -6.66
CA ASP A 64 13.31 11.55 -8.00
C ASP A 64 13.89 12.97 -8.09
N LEU A 65 13.60 13.81 -7.10
CA LEU A 65 14.13 15.18 -7.02
C LEU A 65 15.67 15.21 -6.95
N LEU A 66 16.28 14.24 -6.27
CA LEU A 66 17.73 14.07 -6.20
C LEU A 66 18.34 13.41 -7.45
N GLY A 67 17.54 13.13 -8.47
CA GLY A 67 17.96 12.55 -9.75
C GLY A 67 18.14 11.02 -9.71
N GLY A 68 17.61 10.36 -8.69
CA GLY A 68 17.49 8.91 -8.62
C GLY A 68 16.24 8.41 -9.35
N ARG A 69 16.08 7.08 -9.37
CA ARG A 69 14.86 6.41 -9.85
C ARG A 69 14.25 5.66 -8.66
N PRO A 70 13.05 6.04 -8.17
CA PRO A 70 12.41 5.35 -7.07
C PRO A 70 11.96 3.94 -7.48
N THR A 71 12.28 2.94 -6.66
CA THR A 71 11.90 1.54 -6.82
C THR A 71 10.41 1.34 -6.60
N THR A 72 9.75 0.56 -7.44
CA THR A 72 8.32 0.22 -7.29
C THR A 72 8.11 -1.15 -6.62
N ALA A 73 9.19 -1.81 -6.20
CA ALA A 73 9.15 -3.18 -5.70
C ALA A 73 9.23 -3.18 -4.17
N PRO A 74 8.25 -3.75 -3.46
CA PRO A 74 8.36 -3.97 -2.02
C PRO A 74 9.45 -5.00 -1.68
N ASP A 75 10.00 -4.89 -0.48
CA ASP A 75 10.82 -5.94 0.15
C ASP A 75 9.92 -7.13 0.59
N ALA A 76 10.52 -8.13 1.23
CA ALA A 76 9.82 -9.31 1.70
C ALA A 76 8.72 -8.97 2.73
N ILE A 77 7.47 -9.34 2.40
CA ILE A 77 6.30 -9.16 3.25
C ILE A 77 6.07 -10.43 4.09
N SER A 78 5.80 -10.29 5.38
CA SER A 78 5.22 -11.39 6.19
C SER A 78 3.69 -11.28 6.14
N PRO A 79 2.98 -12.08 5.32
CA PRO A 79 1.51 -11.96 5.17
C PRO A 79 0.70 -12.41 6.40
N GLY A 80 1.38 -12.69 7.51
CA GLY A 80 0.75 -12.80 8.81
C GLY A 80 0.38 -14.19 9.30
N ALA A 81 -0.03 -14.17 10.56
CA ALA A 81 -0.37 -15.31 11.40
C ALA A 81 -1.82 -15.17 11.88
N HIS A 82 -2.78 -15.65 11.08
CA HIS A 82 -4.21 -15.44 11.30
C HIS A 82 -4.66 -15.66 12.77
N GLY A 83 -5.10 -14.57 13.41
CA GLY A 83 -5.56 -14.56 14.81
C GLY A 83 -4.48 -14.73 15.88
N ASP A 84 -3.19 -14.70 15.51
CA ASP A 84 -2.05 -14.63 16.45
C ASP A 84 -1.57 -13.17 16.53
N VAL A 85 -2.32 -12.36 17.27
CA VAL A 85 -2.06 -10.92 17.40
C VAL A 85 -0.69 -10.66 18.03
N ALA A 86 -0.24 -11.49 18.98
CA ALA A 86 1.08 -11.38 19.59
C ALA A 86 2.22 -11.61 18.57
N ARG A 87 2.03 -12.54 17.61
CA ARG A 87 2.97 -12.70 16.50
C ARG A 87 2.95 -11.50 15.55
N MET A 88 1.78 -10.99 15.18
CA MET A 88 1.69 -9.79 14.33
C MET A 88 2.40 -8.58 14.95
N LEU A 89 2.16 -8.33 16.23
CA LEU A 89 2.83 -7.26 16.98
C LEU A 89 4.35 -7.44 17.01
N ARG A 90 4.84 -8.67 17.21
CA ARG A 90 6.28 -8.97 17.17
C ARG A 90 6.90 -8.79 15.78
N GLU A 91 6.19 -9.20 14.73
CA GLU A 91 6.66 -9.07 13.35
C GLU A 91 6.73 -7.60 12.95
N ASN A 92 5.68 -6.83 13.24
CA ASN A 92 5.66 -5.39 13.03
C ASN A 92 6.71 -4.66 13.88
N LEU A 93 6.82 -4.96 15.18
CA LEU A 93 7.83 -4.33 16.04
C LEU A 93 9.26 -4.56 15.52
N ARG A 94 9.56 -5.75 14.99
CA ARG A 94 10.87 -6.04 14.39
C ARG A 94 11.10 -5.25 13.09
N ALA A 95 10.07 -5.05 12.29
CA ALA A 95 10.14 -4.20 11.10
C ALA A 95 10.43 -2.75 11.51
N GLU A 96 9.68 -2.20 12.47
CA GLU A 96 9.91 -0.86 13.01
C GLU A 96 11.32 -0.70 13.61
N GLU A 97 11.81 -1.65 14.41
CA GLU A 97 13.17 -1.59 14.98
C GLU A 97 14.26 -1.58 13.88
N LYS A 98 14.04 -2.33 12.79
CA LYS A 98 14.93 -2.31 11.61
C LYS A 98 14.83 -0.97 10.89
N ALA A 99 13.63 -0.43 10.69
CA ALA A 99 13.39 0.87 10.06
C ALA A 99 14.01 2.02 10.86
N VAL A 100 13.87 2.04 12.20
CA VAL A 100 14.53 3.01 13.09
C VAL A 100 16.04 3.03 12.88
N ALA A 101 16.67 1.85 12.81
CA ALA A 101 18.11 1.77 12.55
C ALA A 101 18.47 2.32 11.16
N MET A 102 17.65 2.02 10.15
CA MET A 102 17.82 2.50 8.78
C MET A 102 17.68 4.02 8.68
N TYR A 103 16.65 4.60 9.29
CA TYR A 103 16.42 6.05 9.26
C TYR A 103 17.50 6.82 10.02
N ARG A 104 17.99 6.31 11.15
CA ARG A 104 19.15 6.93 11.83
C ARG A 104 20.38 6.98 10.92
N GLN A 105 20.61 5.93 10.13
CA GLN A 105 21.67 5.93 9.12
C GLN A 105 21.40 6.95 8.00
N LEU A 106 20.18 7.01 7.47
CA LEU A 106 19.80 7.98 6.44
C LEU A 106 19.93 9.44 6.91
N VAL A 107 19.55 9.74 8.16
CA VAL A 107 19.75 11.05 8.79
C VAL A 107 21.23 11.42 8.82
N GLN A 108 22.11 10.48 9.19
CA GLN A 108 23.54 10.71 9.19
C GLN A 108 24.09 10.93 7.76
N MET A 109 23.68 10.11 6.79
CA MET A 109 24.10 10.28 5.39
C MET A 109 23.66 11.63 4.82
N ALA A 110 22.43 12.06 5.10
CA ALA A 110 21.95 13.38 4.70
C ALA A 110 22.75 14.52 5.36
N ARG A 111 23.17 14.36 6.63
CA ARG A 111 24.06 15.32 7.31
C ARG A 111 25.42 15.40 6.63
N ASP A 112 26.03 14.26 6.33
CA ASP A 112 27.36 14.18 5.71
C ASP A 112 27.36 14.77 4.29
N GLU A 113 26.24 14.64 3.56
CA GLU A 113 26.05 15.24 2.24
C GLU A 113 25.61 16.71 2.28
N ASN A 114 25.48 17.33 3.47
CA ASN A 114 24.91 18.67 3.65
C ASN A 114 23.54 18.84 2.97
N ASP A 115 22.69 17.83 3.08
CA ASP A 115 21.32 17.82 2.59
C ASP A 115 20.31 17.99 3.74
N PRO A 116 20.01 19.24 4.16
CA PRO A 116 19.11 19.50 5.28
C PRO A 116 17.66 19.11 4.98
N VAL A 117 17.25 19.06 3.70
CA VAL A 117 15.85 18.73 3.34
C VAL A 117 15.60 17.24 3.46
N SER A 118 16.49 16.40 2.90
CA SER A 118 16.40 14.95 3.13
C SER A 118 16.50 14.62 4.60
N ARG A 119 17.40 15.32 5.33
CA ARG A 119 17.55 15.13 6.78
C ARG A 119 16.23 15.34 7.53
N VAL A 120 15.52 16.44 7.26
CA VAL A 120 14.23 16.73 7.91
C VAL A 120 13.19 15.65 7.58
N ILE A 121 13.10 15.24 6.31
CA ILE A 121 12.18 14.17 5.90
C ILE A 121 12.45 12.89 6.69
N PHE A 122 13.73 12.47 6.78
CA PHE A 122 14.13 11.28 7.52
C PHE A 122 13.97 11.41 9.03
N GLU A 123 14.18 12.60 9.61
CA GLU A 123 13.97 12.87 11.04
C GLU A 123 12.47 12.80 11.40
N GLU A 124 11.59 13.30 10.54
CA GLU A 124 10.13 13.21 10.71
C GLU A 124 9.65 11.76 10.63
N ILE A 125 10.06 11.02 9.59
CA ILE A 125 9.70 9.61 9.44
C ILE A 125 10.24 8.80 10.63
N LEU A 126 11.52 9.01 11.00
CA LEU A 126 12.11 8.37 12.19
C LEU A 126 11.28 8.58 13.46
N GLY A 127 10.75 9.79 13.67
CA GLY A 127 9.90 10.08 14.82
C GLY A 127 8.62 9.24 14.82
N GLU A 128 7.93 9.17 13.68
CA GLU A 128 6.71 8.36 13.51
C GLU A 128 7.00 6.86 13.68
N THR A 129 8.09 6.35 13.09
CA THR A 129 8.57 4.96 13.26
C THR A 129 8.91 4.63 14.73
N GLU A 130 9.55 5.56 15.47
CA GLU A 130 9.83 5.37 16.91
C GLU A 130 8.54 5.34 17.75
N GLU A 131 7.53 6.14 17.40
CA GLU A 131 6.21 6.12 18.01
C GLU A 131 5.48 4.79 17.74
N HIS A 132 5.49 4.31 16.50
CA HIS A 132 4.95 2.99 16.12
C HIS A 132 5.62 1.87 16.92
N ALA A 133 6.95 1.83 16.96
CA ALA A 133 7.71 0.84 17.73
C ALA A 133 7.34 0.85 19.22
N HIS A 134 7.19 2.05 19.80
CA HIS A 134 6.80 2.20 21.20
C HIS A 134 5.40 1.66 21.45
N GLU A 135 4.43 2.00 20.61
CA GLU A 135 3.04 1.54 20.74
C GLU A 135 2.93 0.01 20.59
N LEU A 136 3.58 -0.56 19.58
CA LEU A 136 3.63 -2.01 19.36
C LEU A 136 4.26 -2.75 20.54
N SER A 137 5.36 -2.23 21.09
CA SER A 137 6.03 -2.81 22.25
C SER A 137 5.14 -2.83 23.49
N LYS A 138 4.43 -1.73 23.74
CA LYS A 138 3.46 -1.64 24.84
C LYS A 138 2.32 -2.64 24.65
N LEU A 139 1.70 -2.67 23.47
CA LEU A 139 0.61 -3.59 23.15
C LEU A 139 1.06 -5.05 23.25
N LEU A 140 2.29 -5.36 22.82
CA LEU A 140 2.85 -6.70 22.94
C LEU A 140 3.01 -7.12 24.40
N ALA A 141 3.45 -6.20 25.28
CA ALA A 141 3.52 -6.45 26.71
C ALA A 141 2.13 -6.68 27.34
N ASP A 142 1.12 -5.94 26.89
CA ASP A 142 -0.27 -6.06 27.38
C ASP A 142 -0.95 -7.35 26.90
N VAL A 143 -0.76 -7.74 25.63
CA VAL A 143 -1.32 -8.96 25.04
C VAL A 143 -0.62 -10.22 25.58
N GLY A 144 0.69 -10.15 25.79
CA GLY A 144 1.52 -11.29 26.20
C GLY A 144 1.52 -12.45 25.18
N ASP A 145 1.95 -13.65 25.60
CA ASP A 145 1.97 -14.87 24.75
C ASP A 145 0.62 -15.62 24.73
N ALA A 146 -0.46 -15.00 25.22
CA ALA A 146 -1.72 -15.69 25.52
C ALA A 146 -2.55 -16.02 24.27
N GLU A 147 -2.40 -15.27 23.18
CA GLU A 147 -3.17 -15.49 21.95
C GLU A 147 -2.38 -16.34 20.95
N ARG A 148 -2.62 -17.66 20.95
CA ARG A 148 -2.15 -18.56 19.90
C ARG A 148 -3.22 -18.66 18.82
N GLY A 149 -2.92 -18.15 17.63
CA GLY A 149 -3.80 -18.23 16.47
C GLY A 149 -4.19 -19.68 16.18
N ARG A 150 -5.48 -19.92 15.92
CA ARG A 150 -5.95 -21.24 15.45
C ARG A 150 -5.82 -21.27 13.94
N GLY A 151 -5.01 -22.20 13.42
CA GLY A 151 -4.90 -22.44 11.99
C GLY A 151 -6.28 -22.66 11.37
N ARG A 152 -6.60 -21.90 10.31
CA ARG A 152 -7.88 -21.98 9.62
C ARG A 152 -7.81 -22.91 8.41
N ARG A 153 -8.88 -23.68 8.18
CA ARG A 153 -9.00 -24.50 6.97
C ARG A 153 -9.26 -23.59 5.76
N LYS A 154 -8.30 -23.58 4.84
CA LYS A 154 -8.36 -22.82 3.58
C LYS A 154 -9.57 -23.24 2.75
N LYS A 155 -10.37 -22.27 2.32
CA LYS A 155 -11.46 -22.46 1.37
C LYS A 155 -11.02 -21.92 0.01
N ARG A 156 -11.22 -22.71 -1.04
CA ARG A 156 -11.09 -22.27 -2.43
C ARG A 156 -12.49 -22.11 -3.00
N SER A 157 -12.75 -20.99 -3.67
CA SER A 157 -13.96 -20.77 -4.46
C SER A 157 -13.62 -19.80 -5.58
N LYS A 158 -14.43 -19.82 -6.65
CA LYS A 158 -14.28 -18.88 -7.76
C LYS A 158 -14.34 -17.42 -7.30
N LEU A 159 -15.14 -17.12 -6.27
CA LEU A 159 -15.21 -15.79 -5.68
C LEU A 159 -13.92 -15.41 -4.95
N ILE A 160 -13.32 -16.33 -4.20
CA ILE A 160 -12.04 -16.08 -3.53
C ILE A 160 -10.96 -15.86 -4.58
N ASP A 161 -10.94 -16.65 -5.65
CA ASP A 161 -9.97 -16.49 -6.74
C ASP A 161 -10.16 -15.13 -7.45
N ALA A 162 -11.40 -14.72 -7.72
CA ALA A 162 -11.72 -13.41 -8.30
C ALA A 162 -11.32 -12.23 -7.39
N LEU A 163 -11.64 -12.31 -6.09
CA LEU A 163 -11.23 -11.30 -5.13
C LEU A 163 -9.70 -11.25 -4.98
N THR A 164 -9.02 -12.40 -5.04
CA THR A 164 -7.55 -12.46 -4.95
C THR A 164 -6.91 -11.75 -6.14
N ILE A 165 -7.43 -11.98 -7.34
CA ILE A 165 -7.01 -11.26 -8.55
C ILE A 165 -7.25 -9.76 -8.41
N ALA A 166 -8.45 -9.36 -7.96
CA ALA A 166 -8.78 -7.97 -7.72
C ALA A 166 -7.79 -7.32 -6.75
N VAL A 167 -7.49 -7.96 -5.60
CA VAL A 167 -6.48 -7.45 -4.65
C VAL A 167 -5.11 -7.25 -5.32
N SER A 168 -4.64 -8.20 -6.14
CA SER A 168 -3.36 -8.06 -6.84
C SER A 168 -3.35 -6.90 -7.84
N ASP A 169 -4.47 -6.64 -8.51
CA ASP A 169 -4.65 -5.50 -9.42
C ASP A 169 -4.74 -4.17 -8.65
N GLU A 170 -5.45 -4.13 -7.53
CA GLU A 170 -5.55 -2.93 -6.69
C GLU A 170 -4.20 -2.56 -6.10
N LEU A 171 -3.42 -3.53 -5.58
CA LEU A 171 -2.06 -3.26 -5.11
C LEU A 171 -1.16 -2.70 -6.22
N ALA A 172 -1.35 -3.16 -7.46
CA ALA A 172 -0.63 -2.63 -8.61
C ALA A 172 -1.08 -1.19 -8.94
N ALA A 173 -2.39 -0.91 -8.85
CA ALA A 173 -2.95 0.41 -9.12
C ALA A 173 -2.53 1.44 -8.07
N ILE A 174 -2.52 1.09 -6.77
CA ILE A 174 -1.99 1.93 -5.67
C ILE A 174 -0.58 2.42 -6.02
N ILE A 175 0.32 1.49 -6.33
CA ILE A 175 1.73 1.78 -6.66
C ILE A 175 1.83 2.54 -7.99
N GLN A 176 1.05 2.19 -9.01
CA GLN A 176 1.12 2.87 -10.30
C GLN A 176 0.70 4.35 -10.17
N TYR A 177 -0.44 4.62 -9.54
CA TYR A 177 -0.93 5.98 -9.32
C TYR A 177 0.03 6.80 -8.46
N GLN A 178 0.56 6.21 -7.39
CA GLN A 178 1.52 6.89 -6.53
C GLN A 178 2.81 7.25 -7.29
N TRP A 179 3.29 6.38 -8.18
CA TRP A 179 4.46 6.68 -9.00
C TRP A 179 4.17 7.69 -10.10
N HIS A 180 2.96 7.72 -10.65
CA HIS A 180 2.53 8.76 -11.56
C HIS A 180 2.40 10.12 -10.88
N HIS A 181 1.94 10.16 -9.62
CA HIS A 181 2.04 11.35 -8.78
C HIS A 181 3.50 11.83 -8.67
N VAL A 182 4.42 10.97 -8.22
CA VAL A 182 5.84 11.31 -8.04
C VAL A 182 6.51 11.81 -9.34
N MET A 183 6.23 11.13 -10.45
CA MET A 183 6.91 11.35 -11.73
C MET A 183 6.27 12.44 -12.61
N ALA A 184 5.05 12.88 -12.31
CA ALA A 184 4.36 13.86 -13.13
C ALA A 184 5.13 15.20 -13.17
N ARG A 185 5.28 15.75 -14.37
CA ARG A 185 5.93 17.04 -14.64
C ARG A 185 5.10 17.81 -15.67
N GLY A 186 4.88 19.12 -15.47
CA GLY A 186 4.17 19.97 -16.44
C GLY A 186 3.36 21.11 -15.80
N ILE A 187 2.71 21.94 -16.63
CA ILE A 187 1.99 23.16 -16.21
C ILE A 187 0.58 22.85 -15.63
N ALA A 188 0.03 21.65 -15.84
CA ALA A 188 -1.30 21.27 -15.35
C ALA A 188 -1.29 20.61 -13.94
N SER A 189 -0.20 20.74 -13.19
CA SER A 189 0.22 19.71 -12.22
C SER A 189 -0.65 19.54 -10.98
N PRO A 190 -1.04 20.57 -10.20
CA PRO A 190 -1.58 20.34 -8.85
C PRO A 190 -2.84 19.48 -8.83
N ALA A 191 -3.84 19.82 -9.67
CA ALA A 191 -5.09 19.06 -9.70
C ALA A 191 -4.91 17.62 -10.22
N ILE A 192 -3.92 17.36 -11.08
CA ILE A 192 -3.64 16.00 -11.58
C ILE A 192 -2.85 15.21 -10.54
N LEU A 193 -1.93 15.86 -9.82
CA LEU A 193 -1.21 15.25 -8.70
C LEU A 193 -2.17 14.85 -7.58
N ASP A 194 -3.06 15.76 -7.17
CA ASP A 194 -4.10 15.50 -6.17
C ASP A 194 -5.04 14.38 -6.64
N MET A 195 -5.33 14.31 -7.94
CA MET A 195 -6.12 13.22 -8.53
C MET A 195 -5.38 11.87 -8.46
N PHE A 196 -4.09 11.82 -8.82
CA PHE A 196 -3.32 10.57 -8.72
C PHE A 196 -3.20 10.07 -7.28
N GLU A 197 -2.94 10.98 -6.32
CA GLU A 197 -2.93 10.65 -4.90
C GLU A 197 -4.32 10.16 -4.44
N GLY A 198 -5.38 10.89 -4.82
CA GLY A 198 -6.76 10.53 -4.51
C GLY A 198 -7.16 9.14 -5.02
N ASN A 199 -6.86 8.85 -6.29
CA ASN A 199 -7.14 7.54 -6.89
C ASN A 199 -6.32 6.44 -6.19
N SER A 200 -5.02 6.65 -5.92
CA SER A 200 -4.21 5.68 -5.16
C SER A 200 -4.83 5.34 -3.80
N MET A 201 -5.37 6.34 -3.10
CA MET A 201 -6.07 6.14 -1.83
C MET A 201 -7.42 5.42 -2.00
N ASP A 202 -8.14 5.62 -3.10
CA ASP A 202 -9.36 4.89 -3.42
C ASP A 202 -9.05 3.40 -3.70
N GLU A 203 -8.00 3.10 -4.46
CA GLU A 203 -7.54 1.71 -4.70
C GLU A 203 -7.08 1.02 -3.42
N MET A 204 -6.48 1.75 -2.48
CA MET A 204 -6.15 1.22 -1.16
C MET A 204 -7.41 0.80 -0.39
N ARG A 205 -8.52 1.53 -0.54
CA ARG A 205 -9.81 1.16 0.08
C ARG A 205 -10.43 -0.06 -0.61
N HIS A 206 -10.29 -0.18 -1.93
CA HIS A 206 -10.72 -1.37 -2.68
C HIS A 206 -9.94 -2.62 -2.26
N ALA A 207 -8.60 -2.55 -2.26
CA ALA A 207 -7.73 -3.63 -1.83
C ALA A 207 -8.09 -4.12 -0.43
N TYR A 208 -8.31 -3.18 0.50
CA TYR A 208 -8.75 -3.46 1.86
C TYR A 208 -10.09 -4.21 1.88
N ALA A 209 -11.11 -3.68 1.22
CA ALA A 209 -12.45 -4.25 1.27
C ALA A 209 -12.52 -5.63 0.60
N PHE A 210 -11.79 -5.84 -0.50
CA PHE A 210 -11.67 -7.16 -1.12
C PHE A 210 -10.94 -8.15 -0.24
N ALA A 211 -9.82 -7.76 0.37
CA ALA A 211 -9.06 -8.62 1.26
C ALA A 211 -9.84 -8.99 2.54
N GLU A 212 -10.60 -8.07 3.13
CA GLU A 212 -11.53 -8.39 4.22
C GLU A 212 -12.57 -9.42 3.77
N ARG A 213 -13.08 -9.29 2.55
CA ARG A 213 -14.03 -10.25 2.00
C ARG A 213 -13.41 -11.62 1.77
N ILE A 214 -12.18 -11.68 1.25
CA ILE A 214 -11.40 -12.93 1.11
C ILE A 214 -11.29 -13.59 2.47
N ASP A 215 -10.87 -12.82 3.49
CA ASP A 215 -10.73 -13.39 4.82
C ASP A 215 -12.07 -13.89 5.35
N LEU A 216 -13.13 -13.11 5.27
CA LEU A 216 -14.45 -13.54 5.76
C LEU A 216 -14.95 -14.81 5.05
N LEU A 217 -14.62 -14.98 3.76
CA LEU A 217 -14.98 -16.18 2.99
C LEU A 217 -14.10 -17.41 3.27
N GLY A 218 -13.03 -17.27 4.04
CA GLY A 218 -12.14 -18.38 4.37
C GLY A 218 -10.90 -18.51 3.47
N GLY A 219 -10.60 -17.51 2.65
CA GLY A 219 -9.44 -17.48 1.75
C GLY A 219 -8.13 -17.09 2.43
N ASP A 220 -7.02 -17.16 1.69
CA ASP A 220 -5.73 -16.60 2.11
C ASP A 220 -5.49 -15.28 1.38
N LEU A 221 -4.85 -14.33 2.04
CA LEU A 221 -4.45 -13.07 1.42
C LEU A 221 -3.24 -13.30 0.52
N THR A 222 -3.18 -12.55 -0.59
CA THR A 222 -2.05 -12.54 -1.52
C THR A 222 -1.10 -11.41 -1.21
N VAL A 223 0.19 -11.58 -1.52
CA VAL A 223 1.18 -10.49 -1.57
C VAL A 223 1.70 -10.28 -2.99
N GLU A 224 1.08 -10.98 -3.95
CA GLU A 224 1.39 -10.81 -5.36
C GLU A 224 0.85 -9.47 -5.85
N ILE A 225 1.73 -8.71 -6.49
CA ILE A 225 1.40 -7.44 -7.12
C ILE A 225 1.45 -7.66 -8.63
N HIS A 226 0.36 -7.33 -9.31
CA HIS A 226 0.32 -7.45 -10.76
C HIS A 226 1.21 -6.42 -11.47
N PRO A 227 1.54 -6.63 -12.75
CA PRO A 227 2.46 -5.74 -13.47
C PRO A 227 1.94 -4.31 -13.57
N ILE A 228 2.78 -3.36 -13.16
CA ILE A 228 2.54 -1.91 -13.28
C ILE A 228 3.18 -1.31 -14.53
N ARG A 229 2.72 -0.13 -14.93
CA ARG A 229 3.27 0.67 -16.03
C ARG A 229 3.56 2.07 -15.55
N VAL A 230 4.84 2.36 -15.30
CA VAL A 230 5.29 3.68 -14.84
C VAL A 230 6.24 4.37 -15.82
N GLY A 231 6.26 5.70 -15.77
CA GLY A 231 7.20 6.55 -16.49
C GLY A 231 6.75 6.96 -17.91
N GLY A 232 7.52 7.87 -18.50
CA GLY A 232 7.22 8.52 -19.77
C GLY A 232 6.67 9.93 -19.59
N THR A 233 5.85 10.41 -20.53
CA THR A 233 5.21 11.73 -20.43
C THR A 233 3.95 11.68 -19.57
N LEU A 234 3.50 12.82 -19.04
CA LEU A 234 2.23 12.91 -18.30
C LEU A 234 1.05 12.32 -19.10
N GLN A 235 0.99 12.59 -20.41
CA GLN A 235 -0.05 12.03 -21.28
C GLN A 235 0.04 10.50 -21.41
N LYS A 236 1.25 9.92 -21.34
CA LYS A 236 1.41 8.47 -21.32
C LYS A 236 0.93 7.89 -19.99
N MET A 237 1.26 8.53 -18.86
CA MET A 237 0.81 8.11 -17.52
C MET A 237 -0.71 8.04 -17.46
N ILE A 238 -1.40 9.13 -17.84
CA ILE A 238 -2.87 9.20 -17.89
C ILE A 238 -3.47 8.09 -18.79
N ARG A 239 -2.83 7.78 -19.92
CA ARG A 239 -3.27 6.67 -20.80
C ARG A 239 -3.04 5.29 -20.19
N ASP A 240 -1.94 5.10 -19.47
CA ASP A 240 -1.63 3.84 -18.81
C ASP A 240 -2.60 3.57 -17.66
N ASP A 241 -2.93 4.60 -16.88
CA ASP A 241 -3.94 4.56 -15.82
C ASP A 241 -5.33 4.30 -16.40
N LEU A 242 -5.74 5.06 -17.43
CA LEU A 242 -7.03 4.86 -18.10
C LEU A 242 -7.17 3.44 -18.68
N ALA A 243 -6.08 2.90 -19.24
CA ALA A 243 -6.07 1.52 -19.69
C ALA A 243 -6.19 0.52 -18.51
N GLY A 244 -5.67 0.85 -17.33
CA GLY A 244 -5.92 0.14 -16.07
C GLY A 244 -7.40 0.16 -15.71
N GLU A 245 -8.00 1.35 -15.66
CA GLU A 245 -9.41 1.54 -15.33
C GLU A 245 -10.34 0.73 -16.24
N HIS A 246 -10.15 0.80 -17.55
CA HIS A 246 -10.97 0.01 -18.48
C HIS A 246 -10.82 -1.51 -18.26
N ARG A 247 -9.64 -2.00 -17.86
CA ARG A 247 -9.46 -3.41 -17.52
C ARG A 247 -10.20 -3.76 -16.23
N ALA A 248 -10.10 -2.93 -15.20
CA ALA A 248 -10.80 -3.11 -13.93
C ALA A 248 -12.32 -3.09 -14.12
N ILE A 249 -12.85 -2.12 -14.86
CA ILE A 249 -14.28 -2.02 -15.23
C ILE A 249 -14.80 -3.30 -15.88
N GLU A 250 -14.12 -3.79 -16.91
CA GLU A 250 -14.56 -5.02 -17.61
C GLU A 250 -14.47 -6.24 -16.71
N MET A 251 -13.43 -6.32 -15.87
CA MET A 251 -13.24 -7.38 -14.90
C MET A 251 -14.33 -7.38 -13.82
N TYR A 252 -14.63 -6.22 -13.23
CA TYR A 252 -15.62 -6.06 -12.17
C TYR A 252 -17.03 -6.29 -12.67
N LYS A 253 -17.39 -5.90 -13.90
CA LYS A 253 -18.63 -6.34 -14.55
C LYS A 253 -18.72 -7.88 -14.64
N GLY A 254 -17.60 -8.54 -14.90
CA GLY A 254 -17.50 -10.01 -14.85
C GLY A 254 -17.70 -10.58 -13.44
N TYR A 255 -17.08 -9.96 -12.43
CA TYR A 255 -17.15 -10.41 -11.05
C TYR A 255 -18.50 -10.16 -10.38
N VAL A 256 -19.19 -9.07 -10.74
CA VAL A 256 -20.60 -8.84 -10.36
C VAL A 256 -21.48 -10.00 -10.86
N LYS A 257 -21.32 -10.41 -12.12
CA LYS A 257 -22.06 -11.56 -12.68
C LYS A 257 -21.70 -12.87 -11.98
N LEU A 258 -20.42 -13.08 -11.67
CA LEU A 258 -19.97 -14.26 -10.93
C LEU A 258 -20.58 -14.31 -9.52
N ALA A 259 -20.57 -13.20 -8.79
CA ALA A 259 -21.16 -13.10 -7.45
C ALA A 259 -22.68 -13.34 -7.47
N GLU A 260 -23.38 -12.88 -8.50
CA GLU A 260 -24.79 -13.19 -8.72
C GLU A 260 -25.01 -14.70 -8.93
N GLN A 261 -24.20 -15.34 -9.80
CA GLN A 261 -24.30 -16.78 -10.08
C GLN A 261 -24.05 -17.64 -8.84
N GLU A 262 -23.13 -17.21 -7.98
CA GLU A 262 -22.78 -17.89 -6.72
C GLU A 262 -23.75 -17.51 -5.57
N ASN A 263 -24.79 -16.72 -5.84
CA ASN A 263 -25.77 -16.21 -4.86
C ASN A 263 -25.12 -15.49 -3.67
N ASP A 264 -24.08 -14.69 -3.92
CA ASP A 264 -23.38 -13.90 -2.92
C ASP A 264 -23.65 -12.39 -3.10
N PRO A 265 -24.78 -11.86 -2.58
CA PRO A 265 -25.15 -10.46 -2.77
C PRO A 265 -24.20 -9.49 -2.07
N VAL A 266 -23.44 -9.93 -1.06
CA VAL A 266 -22.48 -9.07 -0.36
C VAL A 266 -21.24 -8.86 -1.21
N THR A 267 -20.67 -9.93 -1.77
CA THR A 267 -19.56 -9.82 -2.73
C THR A 267 -20.01 -9.08 -4.00
N ARG A 268 -21.24 -9.30 -4.47
CA ARG A 268 -21.80 -8.57 -5.62
C ARG A 268 -21.81 -7.07 -5.38
N ARG A 269 -22.39 -6.63 -4.25
CA ARG A 269 -22.45 -5.21 -3.88
C ARG A 269 -21.06 -4.59 -3.74
N LEU A 270 -20.09 -5.36 -3.23
CA LEU A 270 -18.71 -4.91 -3.09
C LEU A 270 -18.09 -4.58 -4.47
N PHE A 271 -18.22 -5.49 -5.45
CA PHE A 271 -17.76 -5.22 -6.81
C PHE A 271 -18.57 -4.15 -7.54
N GLU A 272 -19.88 -4.02 -7.28
CA GLU A 272 -20.69 -2.91 -7.81
C GLU A 272 -20.19 -1.55 -7.32
N GLY A 273 -19.75 -1.46 -6.05
CA GLY A 273 -19.16 -0.26 -5.48
C GLY A 273 -17.85 0.13 -6.16
N ALA A 274 -16.89 -0.80 -6.21
CA ALA A 274 -15.61 -0.57 -6.88
C ALA A 274 -15.79 -0.24 -8.37
N LEU A 275 -16.67 -0.95 -9.08
CA LEU A 275 -17.01 -0.64 -10.47
C LEU A 275 -17.49 0.80 -10.66
N ALA A 276 -18.32 1.32 -9.75
CA ALA A 276 -18.78 2.71 -9.84
C ALA A 276 -17.64 3.72 -9.59
N ASN A 277 -16.67 3.38 -8.73
CA ASN A 277 -15.46 4.17 -8.53
C ASN A 277 -14.60 4.19 -9.79
N GLU A 278 -14.31 3.02 -10.40
CA GLU A 278 -13.49 2.94 -11.62
C GLU A 278 -14.12 3.65 -12.82
N GLU A 279 -15.45 3.60 -12.98
CA GLU A 279 -16.14 4.38 -14.01
C GLU A 279 -15.94 5.90 -13.79
N GLY A 280 -15.87 6.34 -12.54
CA GLY A 280 -15.55 7.72 -12.17
C GLY A 280 -14.09 8.09 -12.46
N HIS A 281 -13.14 7.22 -12.12
CA HIS A 281 -11.71 7.38 -12.42
C HIS A 281 -11.49 7.48 -13.94
N ALA A 282 -12.03 6.52 -14.70
CA ALA A 282 -11.95 6.49 -16.16
C ALA A 282 -12.49 7.77 -16.80
N ASN A 283 -13.70 8.20 -16.42
CA ASN A 283 -14.31 9.41 -16.96
C ASN A 283 -13.44 10.67 -16.68
N THR A 284 -12.82 10.74 -15.51
CA THR A 284 -11.92 11.83 -15.16
C THR A 284 -10.67 11.83 -16.03
N LEU A 285 -10.03 10.67 -16.21
CA LEU A 285 -8.83 10.51 -17.05
C LEU A 285 -9.11 10.76 -18.54
N GLU A 286 -10.25 10.29 -19.06
CA GLU A 286 -10.71 10.57 -20.42
C GLU A 286 -10.85 12.08 -20.64
N SER A 287 -11.49 12.78 -19.71
CA SER A 287 -11.67 14.24 -19.76
C SER A 287 -10.35 15.02 -19.77
N LEU A 288 -9.27 14.46 -19.21
CA LEU A 288 -7.93 15.04 -19.25
C LEU A 288 -7.24 14.85 -20.60
N LEU A 289 -7.60 13.82 -21.37
CA LEU A 289 -7.00 13.52 -22.68
C LEU A 289 -7.70 14.24 -23.84
N GLU A 290 -8.91 14.72 -23.63
CA GLU A 290 -9.67 15.52 -24.63
C GLU A 290 -9.25 17.00 -24.68
N LYS A 291 -8.50 17.48 -23.68
CA LYS A 291 -8.02 18.86 -23.55
C LYS A 291 -6.62 19.04 -24.14
#